data_AF-A0A1F4CM05-F1
#
_entry.id   AF-A0A1F4CM05-F1
#
_cell.length_a   1.000
_cell.length_b   1.000
_cell.length_c   1.000
_cell.angle_alpha   90.00
_cell.angle_beta   90.00
_cell.angle_gamma   90.00
#
_symmetry.space_group_name_H-M   'P 1'
#
loop_
_entity.id
_entity.type
_entity.pdbx_description
1 polymer ?
#
loop_
_entity_poly.entity_id
_entity_poly.type
_entity_poly.pdbx_seq_one_letter_code
_entity_poly.pdbx_strand_id
1 'polypeptide(L)'
;MDERLRKRMLAFYFAGVFNLVLGVYVLIEGPALLGRDTALLLTLFFLGFAAVDFYFPRAMKKKWLEDHARRASGDKPPQVKGEG
;
A
#
# COMPACT_ATOMS: atom_id res chain seq x y z
N MET A 1 12.71 5.94 12.22
CA MET A 1 11.83 6.19 11.05
C MET A 1 11.24 7.56 11.18
N ASP A 2 11.21 8.34 10.10
CA ASP A 2 10.55 9.64 10.12
C ASP A 2 9.07 9.50 10.52
N GLU A 3 8.62 10.39 11.41
CA GLU A 3 7.25 10.47 11.91
C GLU A 3 6.23 10.53 10.74
N ARG A 4 6.59 11.28 9.68
CA ARG A 4 5.78 11.42 8.45
C ARG A 4 5.64 10.10 7.69
N LEU A 5 6.73 9.32 7.59
CA LEU A 5 6.71 8.02 6.92
C LEU A 5 5.84 7.03 7.67
N ARG A 6 5.97 7.00 9.00
CA ARG A 6 5.16 6.15 9.88
C ARG A 6 3.67 6.48 9.75
N LYS A 7 3.28 7.76 9.74
CA LYS A 7 1.89 8.19 9.56
C LYS A 7 1.32 7.78 8.20
N ARG A 8 2.11 7.93 7.12
CA ARG A 8 1.71 7.47 5.78
C ARG A 8 1.48 5.96 5.73
N MET A 9 2.42 5.18 6.28
CA MET A 9 2.25 3.73 6.38
C MET A 9 1.00 3.34 7.17
N LEU A 10 0.72 4.03 8.27
CA LEU A 10 -0.48 3.79 9.07
C LEU A 10 -1.76 4.09 8.27
N ALA A 11 -1.79 5.17 7.49
CA ALA A 11 -2.92 5.50 6.62
C ALA A 11 -3.19 4.39 5.58
N PHE A 12 -2.14 3.86 4.95
CA PHE A 12 -2.26 2.70 4.06
C PHE A 12 -2.76 1.45 4.79
N TYR A 13 -2.27 1.17 5.99
CA TYR A 13 -2.80 0.05 6.79
C TYR A 13 -4.29 0.23 7.11
N PHE A 14 -4.72 1.42 7.49
CA PHE A 14 -6.13 1.71 7.71
C PHE A 14 -6.94 1.54 6.44
N ALA A 15 -6.52 2.15 5.32
CA ALA A 15 -7.19 2.02 4.03
C ALA A 15 -7.32 0.56 3.61
N GLY A 16 -6.24 -0.23 3.76
CA GLY A 16 -6.25 -1.66 3.45
C GLY A 16 -7.22 -2.46 4.31
N VAL A 17 -7.33 -2.16 5.61
CA VAL A 17 -8.33 -2.79 6.50
C VAL A 17 -9.76 -2.42 6.06
N PHE A 18 -10.03 -1.15 5.75
CA PHE A 18 -11.35 -0.74 5.26
C PHE A 18 -11.71 -1.41 3.94
N ASN A 19 -10.78 -1.45 2.98
CA ASN A 19 -10.96 -2.14 1.71
C ASN A 19 -11.18 -3.63 1.91
N LEU A 20 -10.48 -4.27 2.85
CA LEU A 20 -10.69 -5.69 3.16
C LEU A 20 -12.10 -5.93 3.73
N VAL A 21 -12.53 -5.13 4.71
CA VAL A 21 -13.87 -5.26 5.33
C VAL A 21 -14.96 -5.02 4.29
N LEU A 22 -14.82 -3.98 3.45
CA LEU A 22 -15.76 -3.71 2.36
C LEU A 22 -15.78 -4.84 1.32
N GLY A 23 -14.62 -5.36 0.94
CA GLY A 23 -14.53 -6.49 0.01
C GLY A 23 -15.23 -7.74 0.55
N VAL A 24 -15.03 -8.07 1.83
CA VAL A 24 -15.73 -9.19 2.48
C VAL A 24 -17.23 -8.93 2.60
N TYR A 25 -17.62 -7.71 2.94
CA TYR A 25 -19.04 -7.33 3.01
C TYR A 25 -19.72 -7.47 1.63
N VAL A 26 -19.10 -6.97 0.57
CA VAL A 26 -19.62 -7.08 -0.79
C VAL A 26 -19.61 -8.54 -1.27
N LEU A 27 -18.67 -9.36 -0.83
CA LEU A 27 -18.66 -10.79 -1.17
C LEU A 27 -19.89 -11.53 -0.60
N ILE A 28 -20.32 -11.16 0.62
CA ILE A 28 -21.43 -11.81 1.32
C ILE A 28 -22.77 -11.23 0.90
N GLU A 29 -22.93 -9.90 1.00
CA GLU A 29 -24.22 -9.21 0.80
C GLU A 29 -24.39 -8.67 -0.63
N GLY A 30 -23.29 -8.46 -1.35
CA GLY A 30 -23.32 -7.86 -2.68
C GLY A 30 -24.12 -8.64 -3.73
N PRO A 31 -24.10 -9.99 -3.79
CA PRO A 31 -24.90 -10.73 -4.77
C PRO A 31 -26.41 -10.49 -4.64
N ALA A 32 -26.89 -10.23 -3.41
CA ALA A 32 -28.30 -9.93 -3.14
C ALA A 32 -28.67 -8.49 -3.53
N LEU A 33 -27.72 -7.55 -3.51
CA LEU A 33 -27.96 -6.12 -3.73
C LEU A 33 -27.66 -5.63 -5.16
N LEU A 34 -26.62 -6.17 -5.81
CA LEU A 34 -26.02 -5.60 -7.03
C LEU A 34 -25.97 -6.56 -8.23
N GLY A 35 -26.42 -7.81 -8.04
CA GLY A 35 -26.23 -8.90 -8.98
C GLY A 35 -24.84 -9.53 -8.86
N ARG A 36 -24.76 -10.83 -9.16
CA ARG A 36 -23.57 -11.67 -8.87
C ARG A 36 -22.29 -11.16 -9.54
N ASP A 37 -22.35 -10.80 -10.83
CA ASP A 37 -21.16 -10.40 -11.59
C ASP A 37 -20.60 -9.05 -11.12
N THR A 38 -21.48 -8.08 -10.86
CA THR A 38 -21.12 -6.78 -10.30
C THR A 38 -20.50 -6.94 -8.91
N ALA A 39 -21.11 -7.74 -8.05
CA ALA A 39 -20.61 -8.00 -6.70
C ALA A 39 -19.22 -8.65 -6.72
N LEU A 40 -19.00 -9.60 -7.62
CA LEU A 40 -17.73 -10.29 -7.77
C LEU A 40 -16.64 -9.34 -8.27
N LEU A 41 -16.96 -8.46 -9.24
CA LEU A 41 -16.03 -7.46 -9.75
C LEU A 41 -15.63 -6.43 -8.69
N LEU A 42 -16.61 -5.93 -7.91
CA LEU A 42 -16.35 -5.02 -6.79
C LEU A 42 -15.56 -5.69 -5.67
N THR A 43 -15.87 -6.94 -5.35
CA THR A 43 -15.12 -7.73 -4.37
C THR A 43 -13.66 -7.85 -4.76
N LEU A 44 -13.39 -8.23 -6.01
CA LEU A 44 -12.03 -8.31 -6.55
C LEU A 44 -11.32 -6.96 -6.52
N PHE A 45 -12.04 -5.88 -6.82
CA PHE A 45 -11.49 -4.52 -6.74
C PHE A 45 -11.07 -4.18 -5.31
N PHE A 46 -11.97 -4.32 -4.32
CA PHE A 46 -11.67 -4.03 -2.93
C PHE A 46 -10.54 -4.90 -2.37
N LEU A 47 -10.52 -6.20 -2.67
CA LEU A 47 -9.43 -7.10 -2.27
C LEU A 47 -8.10 -6.74 -2.95
N GLY A 48 -8.14 -6.37 -4.23
CA GLY A 48 -6.97 -5.91 -4.97
C GLY A 48 -6.36 -4.65 -4.35
N PHE A 49 -7.19 -3.66 -4.04
CA PHE A 49 -6.75 -2.45 -3.35
C PHE A 49 -6.25 -2.73 -1.94
N ALA A 50 -6.92 -3.60 -1.17
CA ALA A 50 -6.43 -4.01 0.14
C ALA A 50 -5.05 -4.65 0.07
N ALA A 51 -4.80 -5.53 -0.92
CA ALA A 51 -3.50 -6.15 -1.12
C ALA A 51 -2.41 -5.10 -1.43
N VAL A 52 -2.72 -4.13 -2.28
CA VAL A 52 -1.83 -3.02 -2.64
C VAL A 52 -1.54 -2.13 -1.42
N ASP A 53 -2.57 -1.76 -0.66
CA ASP A 53 -2.49 -0.96 0.56
C ASP A 53 -1.64 -1.63 1.63
N PHE A 54 -1.65 -2.97 1.74
CA PHE A 54 -0.75 -3.69 2.65
C PHE A 54 0.67 -3.88 2.09
N TYR A 55 0.84 -3.87 0.77
CA TYR A 55 2.14 -3.99 0.12
C TYR A 55 2.97 -2.70 0.22
N PHE A 56 2.36 -1.53 -0.04
CA PHE A 56 3.06 -0.24 -0.02
C PHE A 56 3.83 0.04 1.28
N PRO A 57 3.26 -0.12 2.49
CA PRO A 57 3.96 0.05 3.75
C PRO A 57 5.20 -0.83 3.87
N ARG A 58 5.13 -2.09 3.42
CA ARG A 58 6.27 -3.01 3.45
C ARG A 58 7.38 -2.55 2.49
N ALA A 59 7.01 -2.15 1.28
CA ALA A 59 7.96 -1.63 0.30
C ALA A 59 8.61 -0.31 0.78
N MET A 60 7.83 0.61 1.36
CA MET A 60 8.33 1.85 1.95
C MET A 60 9.27 1.61 3.12
N LYS A 61 8.94 0.66 4.01
CA LYS A 61 9.81 0.26 5.13
C LYS A 61 11.13 -0.31 4.63
N LYS A 62 11.09 -1.17 3.61
CA LYS A 62 12.30 -1.75 3.00
C LYS A 62 13.20 -0.66 2.40
N LYS A 63 12.65 0.23 1.56
CA LYS A 63 13.40 1.35 0.99
C LYS A 63 14.01 2.26 2.06
N TRP A 64 13.25 2.58 3.11
CA TRP A 64 13.76 3.41 4.20
C TRP A 64 14.95 2.75 4.91
N LEU A 65 14.91 1.44 5.16
CA LEU A 65 16.03 0.70 5.76
C LEU A 65 17.26 0.69 4.84
N GLU A 66 17.06 0.48 3.54
CA GLU A 66 18.13 0.50 2.54
C GLU A 66 18.81 1.89 2.46
N ASP A 67 18.02 2.96 2.40
CA ASP A 67 18.53 4.33 2.40
C ASP A 67 19.27 4.67 3.68
N HIS A 68 18.78 4.20 4.83
CA HIS A 68 19.45 4.43 6.10
C HIS A 68 20.78 3.67 6.20
N ALA A 69 20.81 2.42 5.72
CA ALA A 69 22.02 1.61 5.66
C ALA A 69 23.07 2.23 4.72
N ARG A 70 22.66 2.71 3.53
CA ARG A 70 23.55 3.40 2.58
C ARG A 70 24.17 4.68 3.14
N ARG A 71 23.36 5.48 3.87
CA ARG A 71 23.85 6.69 4.55
C ARG A 71 24.80 6.36 5.70
N ALA A 72 24.54 5.28 6.44
CA ALA A 72 25.40 4.81 7.52
C ALA A 72 26.72 4.23 7.01
N SER A 73 26.74 3.61 5.82
CA SER A 73 27.96 3.08 5.19
C SER A 73 28.80 4.14 4.46
N GLY A 74 28.41 5.42 4.48
CA GLY A 74 29.16 6.51 3.86
C GLY A 74 29.17 6.50 2.32
N ASP A 75 28.33 5.67 1.71
CA ASP A 75 28.26 5.49 0.26
C ASP A 75 27.51 6.70 -0.35
N LYS A 76 28.26 7.70 -0.83
CA LYS A 76 27.67 8.88 -1.48
C LYS A 76 26.92 8.42 -2.72
N PRO A 77 25.67 8.85 -2.94
CA PRO A 77 24.97 8.54 -4.19
C PRO A 77 25.81 9.07 -5.37
N PRO A 78 25.81 8.38 -6.53
CA PRO A 78 26.45 8.92 -7.71
C PRO A 78 25.88 10.31 -7.95
N GLN A 79 26.74 11.32 -7.93
CA GLN A 79 26.36 12.67 -8.34
C GLN A 79 25.90 12.55 -9.78
N VAL A 80 24.58 12.64 -10.01
CA VAL A 80 24.06 12.85 -11.36
C VAL A 80 24.56 14.24 -11.74
N LYS A 81 25.67 14.26 -12.46
CA LYS A 81 26.26 15.44 -13.05
C LYS A 81 25.21 15.97 -14.03
N GLY A 82 24.47 16.99 -13.61
CA GLY A 82 23.61 17.73 -14.51
C GLY A 82 24.49 18.30 -15.60
N GLU A 83 24.30 17.82 -16.82
CA GLU A 83 24.76 18.51 -18.02
C GLU A 83 23.71 19.58 -18.32
N GLY A 84 24.18 20.83 -18.37
CA GLY A 84 23.38 22.02 -18.67
C GLY A 84 23.32 22.34 -20.15
#